data_AF-A0AAD5M0P0-F1
#
_entry.id   AF-A0AAD5M0P0-F1
#
_cell.length_a   1.000
_cell.length_b   1.000
_cell.length_c   1.000
_cell.angle_alpha   90.00
_cell.angle_beta   90.00
_cell.angle_gamma   90.00
#
_symmetry.space_group_name_H-M   'P 1'
#
loop_
_entity.id
_entity.type
_entity.pdbx_description
1 polymer ?
#
loop_
_entity_poly.entity_id
_entity_poly.type
_entity_poly.pdbx_seq_one_letter_code
_entity_poly.pdbx_strand_id
1 'polypeptide(L)'
;MTLRLSPLDAAATADVARVIAMEAASYPADEAADAAKIRFRLQQAPAFFRVARLCGDDGALVGFVNGTLSTEQTLTEHAMSTHDARGELLCIHSVVIDSTHRRRGLATKMLTAYVQYVVHECPQVRRIALIAKTPLVAFYVQCGFRVTRLSPVCHGQDPWFEFELDCDSLRRLPVVQVDAFSARVFDGNPAAVVVMPAKRFHADGVAKWMQDVAKENNLSETAYVARREDSTDAIASYDLRWFTPAVEVSLCGHATLASAFVLYEDRHVADTAVIHFHTLSGVLVCKMETHDGAKRVQMDFPLKDLEPVPSGFDAATLALGLELEPSDFLSVKITQTNDVLVHVPTAKFAAMKPNFETLCKTDARGIIVTSAVERNEKGVDFQSRFFGPGSGVPEDPVTGSAHCALAKFWSNLLGKSTLYAHQACPFRGGYVSIELPRDRPDRVLLKGEAVIALRGELLTSP
;
A
#
# COMPACT_ATOMS: atom_id res chain seq x y z
N MET A 1 -20.94 -12.76 -15.52
CA MET A 1 -20.33 -12.68 -16.87
C MET A 1 -19.02 -11.92 -16.80
N THR A 2 -17.94 -12.64 -17.04
CA THR A 2 -16.56 -12.12 -17.11
C THR A 2 -16.27 -11.75 -18.56
N LEU A 3 -15.57 -10.64 -18.78
CA LEU A 3 -15.24 -10.10 -20.09
C LEU A 3 -13.73 -10.04 -20.20
N ARG A 4 -13.19 -10.48 -21.35
CA ARG A 4 -11.77 -10.38 -21.68
C ARG A 4 -11.57 -9.34 -22.76
N LEU A 5 -10.61 -8.44 -22.54
CA LEU A 5 -10.18 -7.47 -23.52
C LEU A 5 -8.96 -8.03 -24.27
N SER A 6 -8.94 -7.93 -25.60
CA SER A 6 -7.82 -8.40 -26.42
C SER A 6 -7.58 -7.47 -27.62
N PRO A 7 -6.38 -7.48 -28.23
CA PRO A 7 -6.20 -6.89 -29.56
C PRO A 7 -7.14 -7.55 -30.57
N LEU A 8 -7.51 -6.79 -31.61
CA LEU A 8 -8.17 -7.32 -32.80
C LEU A 8 -7.11 -7.65 -33.84
N ASP A 9 -7.08 -8.89 -34.30
CA ASP A 9 -6.22 -9.27 -35.43
C ASP A 9 -6.80 -8.69 -36.73
N ALA A 10 -6.02 -7.86 -37.42
CA ALA A 10 -6.41 -7.26 -38.68
C ALA A 10 -6.61 -8.29 -39.81
N ALA A 11 -6.00 -9.48 -39.69
CA ALA A 11 -6.21 -10.59 -40.61
C ALA A 11 -7.52 -11.36 -40.36
N ALA A 12 -8.14 -11.20 -39.17
CA ALA A 12 -9.40 -11.85 -38.83
C ALA A 12 -10.60 -11.13 -39.49
N THR A 13 -10.79 -11.40 -40.78
CA THR A 13 -11.81 -10.74 -41.63
C THR A 13 -13.22 -10.78 -41.07
N ALA A 14 -13.62 -11.88 -40.42
CA ALA A 14 -14.94 -12.03 -39.79
C ALA A 14 -15.14 -11.07 -38.60
N ASP A 15 -14.15 -10.96 -37.72
CA ASP A 15 -14.22 -10.06 -36.56
C ASP A 15 -14.18 -8.59 -36.97
N VAL A 16 -13.34 -8.25 -37.96
CA VAL A 16 -13.31 -6.89 -38.53
C VAL A 16 -14.67 -6.53 -39.14
N ALA A 17 -15.27 -7.44 -39.91
CA ALA A 17 -16.62 -7.23 -40.46
C ALA A 17 -17.67 -7.06 -39.35
N ARG A 18 -17.57 -7.84 -38.27
CA ARG A 18 -18.46 -7.74 -37.11
C ARG A 18 -18.33 -6.39 -36.39
N VAL A 19 -17.11 -5.90 -36.21
CA VAL A 19 -16.84 -4.57 -35.62
C VAL A 19 -17.43 -3.45 -36.47
N ILE A 20 -17.23 -3.49 -37.79
CA ILE A 20 -17.83 -2.51 -38.72
C ILE A 20 -19.36 -2.52 -38.62
N ALA A 21 -19.98 -3.71 -38.57
CA ALA A 21 -21.42 -3.84 -38.43
C ALA A 21 -21.93 -3.28 -37.09
N MET A 22 -21.21 -3.50 -35.99
CA MET A 22 -21.56 -2.95 -34.68
C MET A 22 -21.42 -1.43 -34.63
N GLU A 23 -20.40 -0.84 -35.27
CA GLU A 23 -20.23 0.61 -35.39
C GLU A 23 -21.43 1.23 -36.09
N ALA A 24 -21.75 0.75 -37.29
CA ALA A 24 -22.86 1.24 -38.10
C ALA A 24 -24.23 1.09 -37.41
N ALA A 25 -24.40 0.07 -36.57
CA ALA A 25 -25.62 -0.14 -35.78
C ALA A 25 -25.68 0.70 -34.49
N SER A 26 -24.58 1.33 -34.08
CA SER A 26 -24.49 2.04 -32.79
C SER A 26 -24.56 3.55 -32.92
N TYR A 27 -24.26 4.10 -34.09
CA TYR A 27 -24.25 5.54 -34.36
C TYR A 27 -25.12 5.88 -35.59
N PRO A 28 -25.72 7.08 -35.64
CA PRO A 28 -26.30 7.64 -36.86
C PRO A 28 -25.31 7.61 -38.05
N ALA A 29 -25.81 7.55 -39.28
CA ALA A 29 -24.97 7.37 -40.48
C ALA A 29 -23.96 8.53 -40.72
N ASP A 30 -24.28 9.73 -40.26
CA ASP A 30 -23.43 10.92 -40.31
C ASP A 30 -22.40 11.00 -39.18
N GLU A 31 -22.56 10.18 -38.13
CA GLU A 31 -21.67 10.10 -36.96
C GLU A 31 -20.81 8.82 -36.97
N ALA A 32 -21.29 7.74 -37.58
CA ALA A 32 -20.63 6.43 -37.60
C ALA A 32 -19.32 6.45 -38.38
N ALA A 33 -18.28 5.76 -37.87
CA ALA A 33 -17.08 5.53 -38.65
C ALA A 33 -17.36 4.53 -39.78
N ASP A 34 -17.04 4.92 -41.02
CA ASP A 34 -17.10 4.01 -42.16
C ASP A 34 -16.04 2.89 -42.06
N ALA A 35 -16.16 1.90 -42.93
CA ALA A 35 -15.25 0.76 -42.97
C ALA A 35 -13.78 1.16 -43.21
N ALA A 36 -13.52 2.26 -43.94
CA ALA A 36 -12.16 2.73 -44.21
C ALA A 36 -11.55 3.35 -42.95
N LYS A 37 -12.31 4.15 -42.19
CA LYS A 37 -11.89 4.72 -40.90
C LYS A 37 -11.59 3.62 -39.87
N ILE A 38 -12.46 2.61 -39.76
CA ILE A 38 -12.21 1.48 -38.84
C ILE A 38 -10.92 0.74 -39.21
N ARG A 39 -10.70 0.46 -40.50
CA ARG A 39 -9.46 -0.19 -40.98
C ARG A 39 -8.23 0.67 -40.76
N PHE A 40 -8.33 1.99 -41.00
CA PHE A 40 -7.25 2.94 -40.75
C PHE A 40 -6.82 2.90 -39.27
N ARG A 41 -7.77 3.00 -38.34
CA ARG A 41 -7.46 2.97 -36.90
C ARG A 41 -6.87 1.64 -36.46
N LEU A 42 -7.38 0.53 -37.00
CA LEU A 42 -6.84 -0.79 -36.73
C LEU A 42 -5.40 -0.96 -37.23
N GLN A 43 -5.06 -0.37 -38.37
CA GLN A 43 -3.71 -0.44 -38.95
C GLN A 43 -2.73 0.54 -38.30
N GLN A 44 -3.14 1.79 -38.08
CA GLN A 44 -2.26 2.85 -37.60
C GLN A 44 -2.13 2.87 -36.08
N ALA A 45 -3.20 2.49 -35.35
CA ALA A 45 -3.26 2.54 -33.89
C ALA A 45 -3.67 1.19 -33.25
N PRO A 46 -3.07 0.05 -33.64
CA PRO A 46 -3.49 -1.28 -33.17
C PRO A 46 -3.37 -1.45 -31.65
N ALA A 47 -2.47 -0.72 -31.00
CA ALA A 47 -2.33 -0.71 -29.54
C ALA A 47 -3.57 -0.15 -28.83
N PHE A 48 -4.33 0.73 -29.50
CA PHE A 48 -5.51 1.42 -28.98
C PHE A 48 -6.81 0.88 -29.60
N PHE A 49 -6.74 -0.23 -30.33
CA PHE A 49 -7.91 -0.96 -30.81
C PHE A 49 -8.07 -2.25 -30.00
N ARG A 50 -9.14 -2.33 -29.21
CA ARG A 50 -9.36 -3.46 -28.30
C ARG A 50 -10.79 -3.98 -28.45
N VAL A 51 -10.92 -5.30 -28.50
CA VAL A 51 -12.22 -5.98 -28.58
C VAL A 51 -12.53 -6.68 -27.28
N ALA A 52 -13.80 -6.71 -26.94
CA ALA A 52 -14.34 -7.37 -25.76
C ALA A 52 -14.98 -8.70 -26.15
N ARG A 53 -14.57 -9.77 -25.48
CA ARG A 53 -15.15 -11.11 -25.61
C ARG A 53 -15.69 -11.61 -24.28
N LEU A 54 -16.79 -12.36 -24.32
CA LEU A 54 -17.29 -13.05 -23.14
C LEU A 54 -16.36 -14.23 -22.79
N CYS A 55 -16.05 -14.41 -21.51
CA CYS A 55 -15.36 -15.61 -21.03
C CYS A 55 -16.36 -16.78 -20.98
N GLY A 56 -16.16 -17.78 -21.83
CA GLY A 56 -17.00 -18.96 -22.02
C GLY A 56 -16.66 -19.67 -23.34
N ASP A 57 -17.26 -20.83 -23.61
CA ASP A 57 -16.86 -21.72 -24.71
C ASP A 57 -16.89 -21.08 -26.10
N ASP A 58 -17.80 -20.13 -26.35
CA ASP A 58 -17.94 -19.51 -27.68
C ASP A 58 -17.07 -18.25 -27.90
N GLY A 59 -16.44 -17.69 -26.85
CA GLY A 59 -15.54 -16.52 -26.96
C GLY A 59 -16.13 -15.32 -27.72
N ALA A 60 -17.45 -15.15 -27.68
CA ALA A 60 -18.18 -14.26 -28.57
C ALA A 60 -17.73 -12.80 -28.46
N LEU A 61 -17.50 -12.15 -29.59
CA LEU A 61 -17.17 -10.73 -29.70
C LEU A 61 -18.43 -9.89 -29.43
N VAL A 62 -18.43 -9.15 -28.32
CA VAL A 62 -19.60 -8.42 -27.80
C VAL A 62 -19.43 -6.91 -27.77
N GLY A 63 -18.24 -6.41 -28.09
CA GLY A 63 -17.97 -4.98 -28.14
C GLY A 63 -16.53 -4.63 -28.49
N PHE A 64 -16.25 -3.34 -28.61
CA PHE A 64 -14.91 -2.82 -28.87
C PHE A 64 -14.75 -1.37 -28.40
N VAL A 65 -13.50 -0.98 -28.21
CA VAL A 65 -13.05 0.39 -28.01
C VAL A 65 -11.92 0.66 -29.00
N ASN A 66 -11.95 1.82 -29.67
CA ASN A 66 -10.86 2.26 -30.53
C ASN A 66 -10.50 3.73 -30.31
N GLY A 67 -9.23 4.06 -30.52
CA GLY A 67 -8.72 5.42 -30.41
C GLY A 67 -7.48 5.67 -31.28
N THR A 68 -7.08 6.93 -31.39
CA THR A 68 -5.81 7.36 -31.99
C THR A 68 -5.07 8.30 -31.04
N LEU A 69 -3.76 8.47 -31.26
CA LEU A 69 -2.95 9.40 -30.48
C LEU A 69 -2.82 10.72 -31.24
N SER A 70 -2.79 11.82 -30.49
CA SER A 70 -2.53 13.16 -31.00
C SER A 70 -1.47 13.86 -30.14
N THR A 71 -0.65 14.67 -30.81
CA THR A 71 0.30 15.60 -30.16
C THR A 71 -0.38 16.91 -29.75
N GLU A 72 -1.63 17.12 -30.14
CA GLU A 72 -2.41 18.29 -29.73
C GLU A 72 -2.80 18.22 -28.25
N GLN A 73 -2.94 19.39 -27.63
CA GLN A 73 -3.32 19.48 -26.22
C GLN A 73 -4.82 19.33 -25.96
N THR A 74 -5.65 19.50 -26.99
CA THR A 74 -7.11 19.49 -26.90
C THR A 74 -7.69 18.62 -28.00
N LEU A 75 -8.92 18.13 -27.78
CA LEU A 75 -9.65 17.38 -28.78
C LEU A 75 -10.16 18.33 -29.88
N THR A 76 -9.51 18.31 -31.05
CA THR A 76 -9.90 19.04 -32.26
C THR A 76 -10.31 18.05 -33.36
N GLU A 77 -10.94 18.54 -34.44
CA GLU A 77 -11.23 17.70 -35.61
C GLU A 77 -9.96 17.11 -36.23
N HIS A 78 -8.84 17.84 -36.19
CA HIS A 78 -7.55 17.33 -36.65
C HIS A 78 -7.02 16.22 -35.73
N ALA A 79 -7.06 16.42 -34.41
CA ALA A 79 -6.70 15.41 -33.42
C ALA A 79 -7.55 14.14 -33.53
N MET A 80 -8.80 14.25 -34.02
CA MET A 80 -9.70 13.12 -34.20
C MET A 80 -9.56 12.41 -35.57
N SER A 81 -8.83 12.98 -36.52
CA SER A 81 -8.72 12.45 -37.88
C SER A 81 -7.36 11.82 -38.19
N THR A 82 -6.35 12.04 -37.34
CA THR A 82 -4.98 11.55 -37.54
C THR A 82 -4.49 10.64 -36.41
N HIS A 83 -3.35 10.00 -36.61
CA HIS A 83 -2.62 9.25 -35.59
C HIS A 83 -1.15 9.69 -35.59
N ASP A 84 -0.66 10.20 -34.46
CA ASP A 84 0.77 10.43 -34.22
C ASP A 84 1.22 9.57 -33.04
N ALA A 85 2.09 8.59 -33.31
CA ALA A 85 2.58 7.64 -32.30
C ALA A 85 3.36 8.31 -31.14
N ARG A 86 3.79 9.57 -31.31
CA ARG A 86 4.45 10.38 -30.27
C ARG A 86 3.46 11.17 -29.41
N GLY A 87 2.17 11.10 -29.73
CA GLY A 87 1.12 11.82 -29.02
C GLY A 87 0.92 11.33 -27.58
N GLU A 88 0.65 12.28 -26.69
CA GLU A 88 0.35 12.01 -25.28
C GLU A 88 -1.17 12.02 -24.98
N LEU A 89 -1.98 12.49 -25.94
CA LEU A 89 -3.44 12.50 -25.87
C LEU A 89 -4.02 11.33 -26.66
N LEU A 90 -4.74 10.43 -25.98
CA LEU A 90 -5.53 9.37 -26.62
C LEU A 90 -6.96 9.86 -26.88
N CYS A 91 -7.29 10.04 -28.15
CA CYS A 91 -8.63 10.36 -28.64
C CYS A 91 -9.40 9.04 -28.82
N ILE A 92 -10.36 8.72 -27.92
CA ILE A 92 -11.27 7.59 -28.13
C ILE A 92 -12.35 8.01 -29.12
N HIS A 93 -12.55 7.20 -30.14
CA HIS A 93 -13.51 7.46 -31.22
C HIS A 93 -14.81 6.68 -31.06
N SER A 94 -14.73 5.42 -30.64
CA SER A 94 -15.92 4.58 -30.47
C SER A 94 -15.80 3.71 -29.22
N VAL A 95 -16.90 3.60 -28.48
CA VAL A 95 -17.09 2.69 -27.35
C VAL A 95 -18.41 1.96 -27.59
N VAL A 96 -18.32 0.72 -28.06
CA VAL A 96 -19.49 0.01 -28.61
C VAL A 96 -19.69 -1.32 -27.92
N ILE A 97 -20.93 -1.57 -27.48
CA ILE A 97 -21.43 -2.89 -27.09
C ILE A 97 -22.54 -3.29 -28.06
N ASP A 98 -22.47 -4.53 -28.54
CA ASP A 98 -23.50 -5.13 -29.39
C ASP A 98 -24.89 -4.97 -28.77
N SER A 99 -25.88 -4.60 -29.59
CA SER A 99 -27.23 -4.26 -29.13
C SER A 99 -27.89 -5.36 -28.31
N THR A 100 -27.61 -6.64 -28.62
CA THR A 100 -28.17 -7.81 -27.92
C THR A 100 -27.57 -8.01 -26.51
N HIS A 101 -26.47 -7.33 -26.20
CA HIS A 101 -25.70 -7.44 -24.95
C HIS A 101 -25.72 -6.17 -24.09
N ARG A 102 -26.43 -5.11 -24.53
CA ARG A 102 -26.55 -3.83 -23.79
C ARG A 102 -27.34 -3.99 -22.49
N ARG A 103 -27.24 -2.99 -21.61
CA ARG A 103 -27.91 -2.91 -20.28
C ARG A 103 -27.54 -4.04 -19.30
N ARG A 104 -26.41 -4.73 -19.52
CA ARG A 104 -25.86 -5.77 -18.64
C ARG A 104 -24.58 -5.33 -17.89
N GLY A 105 -24.30 -4.02 -17.87
CA GLY A 105 -23.08 -3.45 -17.27
C GLY A 105 -21.77 -3.74 -18.04
N LEU A 106 -21.85 -4.33 -19.25
CA LEU A 106 -20.67 -4.72 -20.02
C LEU A 106 -19.87 -3.52 -20.55
N ALA A 107 -20.54 -2.41 -20.89
CA ALA A 107 -19.87 -1.20 -21.35
C ALA A 107 -18.93 -0.63 -20.28
N THR A 108 -19.38 -0.57 -19.03
CA THR A 108 -18.58 -0.10 -17.89
C THR A 108 -17.38 -1.02 -17.68
N LYS A 109 -17.61 -2.35 -17.64
CA LYS A 109 -16.51 -3.32 -17.49
C LYS A 109 -15.48 -3.22 -18.61
N MET A 110 -15.93 -3.08 -19.85
CA MET A 110 -15.06 -2.95 -21.02
C MET A 110 -14.25 -1.65 -20.96
N LEU A 111 -14.88 -0.52 -20.71
CA LEU A 111 -14.19 0.77 -20.69
C LEU A 111 -13.23 0.89 -19.50
N THR A 112 -13.61 0.42 -18.31
CA THR A 112 -12.70 0.36 -17.15
C THR A 112 -11.49 -0.52 -17.45
N ALA A 113 -11.69 -1.72 -18.03
CA ALA A 113 -10.58 -2.58 -18.43
C ALA A 113 -9.69 -1.94 -19.52
N TYR A 114 -10.29 -1.21 -20.46
CA TYR A 114 -9.55 -0.48 -21.49
C TYR A 114 -8.69 0.65 -20.90
N VAL A 115 -9.26 1.47 -20.01
CA VAL A 115 -8.51 2.52 -19.30
C VAL A 115 -7.37 1.92 -18.49
N GLN A 116 -7.61 0.85 -17.73
CA GLN A 116 -6.55 0.15 -16.99
C GLN A 116 -5.45 -0.37 -17.92
N TYR A 117 -5.80 -0.93 -19.07
CA TYR A 117 -4.83 -1.33 -20.08
C TYR A 117 -4.00 -0.14 -20.56
N VAL A 118 -4.63 0.99 -20.92
CA VAL A 118 -3.91 2.20 -21.39
C VAL A 118 -2.99 2.75 -20.29
N VAL A 119 -3.48 2.85 -19.06
CA VAL A 119 -2.71 3.38 -17.92
C VAL A 119 -1.47 2.52 -17.63
N HIS A 120 -1.57 1.19 -17.74
CA HIS A 120 -0.49 0.26 -17.39
C HIS A 120 0.44 -0.12 -18.55
N GLU A 121 -0.07 -0.20 -19.78
CA GLU A 121 0.68 -0.71 -20.94
C GLU A 121 1.04 0.40 -21.93
N CYS A 122 0.54 1.63 -21.75
CA CYS A 122 0.83 2.78 -22.62
C CYS A 122 1.28 4.00 -21.78
N PRO A 123 2.49 3.98 -21.17
CA PRO A 123 2.95 5.03 -20.26
C PRO A 123 3.06 6.41 -20.94
N GLN A 124 3.22 6.46 -22.26
CA GLN A 124 3.25 7.72 -23.02
C GLN A 124 1.90 8.45 -23.04
N VAL A 125 0.79 7.75 -22.83
CA VAL A 125 -0.53 8.37 -22.81
C VAL A 125 -0.71 9.06 -21.47
N ARG A 126 -0.76 10.40 -21.47
CA ARG A 126 -0.97 11.20 -20.25
C ARG A 126 -2.43 11.52 -20.03
N ARG A 127 -3.22 11.63 -21.11
CA ARG A 127 -4.65 11.96 -21.07
C ARG A 127 -5.44 11.14 -22.07
N ILE A 128 -6.67 10.79 -21.70
CA ILE A 128 -7.65 10.19 -22.60
C ILE A 128 -8.79 11.19 -22.77
N ALA A 129 -9.16 11.48 -24.01
CA ALA A 129 -10.29 12.33 -24.32
C ALA A 129 -11.29 11.66 -25.25
N LEU A 130 -12.55 12.01 -25.11
CA LEU A 130 -13.65 11.60 -25.99
C LEU A 130 -14.75 12.63 -25.99
N ILE A 131 -15.67 12.52 -26.94
CA ILE A 131 -16.92 13.27 -26.95
C ILE A 131 -18.11 12.34 -26.80
N ALA A 132 -19.14 12.79 -26.08
CA ALA A 132 -20.40 12.07 -25.99
C ALA A 132 -21.60 13.00 -25.82
N LYS A 133 -22.78 12.51 -26.22
CA LYS A 133 -24.06 13.19 -26.02
C LYS A 133 -24.52 13.11 -24.56
N THR A 134 -25.38 14.04 -24.15
CA THR A 134 -25.92 14.18 -22.79
C THR A 134 -26.35 12.87 -22.12
N PRO A 135 -27.06 11.92 -22.77
CA PRO A 135 -27.51 10.68 -22.12
C PRO A 135 -26.38 9.78 -21.62
N LEU A 136 -25.16 9.95 -22.14
CA LEU A 136 -23.98 9.15 -21.79
C LEU A 136 -23.09 9.82 -20.72
N VAL A 137 -23.40 11.04 -20.28
CA VAL A 137 -22.60 11.76 -19.28
C VAL A 137 -22.41 10.94 -18.01
N ALA A 138 -23.51 10.44 -17.44
CA ALA A 138 -23.47 9.64 -16.21
C ALA A 138 -22.62 8.37 -16.36
N PHE A 139 -22.67 7.74 -17.55
CA PHE A 139 -21.89 6.54 -17.84
C PHE A 139 -20.37 6.82 -17.86
N TYR A 140 -19.93 7.88 -18.55
CA TYR A 140 -18.51 8.21 -18.62
C TYR A 140 -17.96 8.73 -17.30
N VAL A 141 -18.75 9.51 -16.54
CA VAL A 141 -18.38 9.93 -15.18
C VAL A 141 -18.22 8.73 -14.25
N GLN A 142 -19.11 7.74 -14.34
CA GLN A 142 -18.96 6.48 -13.59
C GLN A 142 -17.68 5.71 -13.98
N CYS A 143 -17.18 5.88 -15.20
CA CYS A 143 -15.93 5.27 -15.66
C CYS A 143 -14.67 6.11 -15.34
N GLY A 144 -14.80 7.21 -14.58
CA GLY A 144 -13.68 8.04 -14.12
C GLY A 144 -13.37 9.27 -14.98
N PHE A 145 -14.14 9.53 -16.03
CA PHE A 145 -13.96 10.72 -16.85
C PHE A 145 -14.60 11.95 -16.20
N ARG A 146 -14.05 13.14 -16.49
CA ARG A 146 -14.63 14.42 -16.10
C ARG A 146 -15.14 15.15 -17.34
N VAL A 147 -16.32 15.76 -17.22
CA VAL A 147 -16.83 16.66 -18.27
C VAL A 147 -16.03 17.96 -18.21
N THR A 148 -15.40 18.36 -19.31
CA THR A 148 -14.57 19.56 -19.36
C THR A 148 -15.33 20.76 -19.91
N ARG A 149 -16.01 20.58 -21.05
CA ARG A 149 -16.74 21.65 -21.75
C ARG A 149 -17.73 21.08 -22.78
N LEU A 150 -18.53 21.97 -23.37
CA LEU A 150 -19.19 21.70 -24.64
C LEU A 150 -18.13 21.56 -25.74
N SER A 151 -18.23 20.52 -26.56
CA SER A 151 -17.25 20.29 -27.62
C SER A 151 -17.42 21.31 -28.74
N PRO A 152 -16.31 21.89 -29.26
CA PRO A 152 -16.33 22.63 -30.51
C PRO A 152 -16.42 21.69 -31.73
N VAL A 153 -16.19 20.39 -31.55
CA VAL A 153 -16.34 19.37 -32.60
C VAL A 153 -17.79 18.88 -32.58
N CYS A 154 -18.54 19.25 -33.62
CA CYS A 154 -19.93 18.83 -33.79
C CYS A 154 -20.03 17.75 -34.88
N HIS A 155 -20.60 16.61 -34.52
CA HIS A 155 -21.10 15.63 -35.48
C HIS A 155 -22.63 15.58 -35.35
N GLY A 156 -23.35 15.86 -36.44
CA GLY A 156 -24.82 15.93 -36.43
C GLY A 156 -25.38 17.23 -35.81
N GLN A 157 -26.65 17.20 -35.38
CA GLN A 157 -27.40 18.38 -34.92
C GLN A 157 -27.38 18.61 -33.40
N ASP A 158 -27.04 17.59 -32.61
CA ASP A 158 -27.05 17.67 -31.15
C ASP A 158 -25.71 18.17 -30.59
N PRO A 159 -25.71 18.89 -29.46
CA PRO A 159 -24.48 19.26 -28.76
C PRO A 159 -23.76 18.04 -28.18
N TRP A 160 -22.43 18.03 -28.30
CA TRP A 160 -21.54 17.04 -27.71
C TRP A 160 -20.78 17.64 -26.53
N PHE A 161 -20.50 16.82 -25.52
CA PHE A 161 -19.64 17.20 -24.39
C PHE A 161 -18.28 16.53 -24.54
N GLU A 162 -17.22 17.27 -24.24
CA GLU A 162 -15.89 16.71 -24.09
C GLU A 162 -15.69 16.10 -22.70
N PHE A 163 -15.05 14.95 -22.68
CA PHE A 163 -14.67 14.21 -21.49
C PHE A 163 -13.16 14.02 -21.50
N GLU A 164 -12.53 14.19 -20.35
CA GLU A 164 -11.11 13.94 -20.16
C GLU A 164 -10.88 13.03 -18.95
N LEU A 165 -9.86 12.19 -19.04
CA LEU A 165 -9.34 11.36 -17.96
C LEU A 165 -7.81 11.51 -17.91
N ASP A 166 -7.30 11.88 -16.74
CA ASP A 166 -5.88 12.08 -16.47
C ASP A 166 -5.24 10.74 -16.10
N CYS A 167 -4.49 10.15 -17.03
CA CYS A 167 -3.79 8.90 -16.80
C CYS A 167 -2.67 9.04 -15.77
N ASP A 168 -2.03 10.19 -15.66
CA ASP A 168 -0.95 10.40 -14.68
C ASP A 168 -1.51 10.35 -13.27
N SER A 169 -2.68 10.96 -13.03
CA SER A 169 -3.39 10.84 -11.75
C SER A 169 -3.69 9.38 -11.39
N LEU A 170 -4.14 8.58 -12.35
CA LEU A 170 -4.44 7.15 -12.14
C LEU A 170 -3.20 6.28 -11.97
N ARG A 171 -2.01 6.79 -12.32
CA ARG A 171 -0.73 6.12 -12.06
C ARG A 171 -0.16 6.46 -10.69
N ARG A 172 -0.66 7.46 -9.99
CA ARG A 172 -0.13 7.81 -8.67
C ARG A 172 -0.38 6.69 -7.67
N LEU A 173 0.59 6.49 -6.79
CA LEU A 173 0.49 5.47 -5.75
C LEU A 173 -0.09 6.10 -4.49
N PRO A 174 -1.13 5.51 -3.87
CA PRO A 174 -1.64 5.99 -2.60
C PRO A 174 -0.57 5.81 -1.53
N VAL A 175 -0.41 6.84 -0.70
CA VAL A 175 0.40 6.78 0.53
C VAL A 175 -0.49 7.12 1.71
N VAL A 176 -0.43 6.29 2.74
CA VAL A 176 -1.22 6.43 3.96
C VAL A 176 -0.26 6.50 5.13
N GLN A 177 -0.33 7.56 5.91
CA GLN A 177 0.42 7.67 7.16
C GLN A 177 -0.46 7.18 8.31
N VAL A 178 0.04 6.18 9.03
CA VAL A 178 -0.65 5.53 10.14
C VAL A 178 0.19 5.68 11.40
N ASP A 179 -0.47 6.09 12.48
CA ASP A 179 0.08 6.07 13.81
C ASP A 179 -0.24 4.69 14.44
N ALA A 180 0.76 3.81 14.49
CA ALA A 180 0.64 2.44 15.00
C ALA A 180 0.78 2.38 16.53
N PHE A 181 0.14 1.39 17.15
CA PHE A 181 0.08 1.19 18.60
C PHE A 181 -0.60 2.34 19.38
N SER A 182 -1.50 3.05 18.71
CA SER A 182 -2.29 4.15 19.27
C SER A 182 -3.69 4.22 18.64
N ALA A 183 -4.66 4.64 19.44
CA ALA A 183 -6.01 5.01 19.00
C ALA A 183 -6.16 6.53 18.74
N ARG A 184 -5.14 7.32 19.09
CA ARG A 184 -5.11 8.77 18.89
C ARG A 184 -4.10 9.14 17.83
N VAL A 185 -4.54 10.02 16.93
CA VAL A 185 -3.69 10.65 15.94
C VAL A 185 -2.61 11.46 16.66
N PHE A 186 -1.40 11.45 16.09
CA PHE A 186 -0.17 12.07 16.59
C PHE A 186 0.45 11.42 17.84
N ASP A 187 0.01 10.22 18.21
CA ASP A 187 0.57 9.40 19.29
C ASP A 187 0.99 8.04 18.69
N GLY A 188 1.69 7.18 19.43
CA GLY A 188 2.21 5.91 18.86
C GLY A 188 3.39 6.11 17.89
N ASN A 189 3.63 5.10 17.04
CA ASN A 189 4.75 5.10 16.10
C ASN A 189 4.28 5.31 14.65
N PRO A 190 4.61 6.45 14.01
CA PRO A 190 4.15 6.74 12.65
C PRO A 190 4.88 5.90 11.61
N ALA A 191 4.13 5.32 10.67
CA ALA A 191 4.65 4.70 9.46
C ALA A 191 3.88 5.18 8.23
N ALA A 192 4.59 5.39 7.12
CA ALA A 192 3.98 5.56 5.82
C ALA A 192 3.78 4.18 5.17
N VAL A 193 2.62 3.95 4.56
CA VAL A 193 2.26 2.72 3.86
C VAL A 193 1.91 3.06 2.42
N VAL A 194 2.61 2.44 1.46
CA VAL A 194 2.37 2.60 0.03
C VAL A 194 1.86 1.28 -0.53
N VAL A 195 0.62 1.27 -1.01
CA VAL A 195 0.01 0.08 -1.63
C VAL A 195 0.29 0.13 -3.14
N MET A 196 0.94 -0.92 -3.65
CA MET A 196 1.49 -0.96 -5.01
C MET A 196 0.91 -2.12 -5.82
N PRO A 197 0.73 -1.94 -7.15
CA PRO A 197 0.55 -3.07 -8.05
C PRO A 197 1.80 -3.98 -8.06
N ALA A 198 1.59 -5.30 -8.09
CA ALA A 198 2.68 -6.29 -8.10
C ALA A 198 3.73 -6.03 -9.20
N LYS A 199 3.29 -5.71 -10.42
CA LYS A 199 4.19 -5.38 -11.56
C LYS A 199 5.19 -4.26 -11.22
N ARG A 200 4.76 -3.24 -10.47
CA ARG A 200 5.61 -2.11 -10.08
C ARG A 200 6.49 -2.44 -8.87
N PHE A 201 5.96 -3.22 -7.93
CA PHE A 201 6.72 -3.66 -6.76
C PHE A 201 7.93 -4.53 -7.13
N HIS A 202 7.83 -5.28 -8.23
CA HIS A 202 8.91 -6.12 -8.76
C HIS A 202 9.64 -5.50 -9.96
N ALA A 203 9.43 -4.21 -10.27
CA ALA A 203 10.10 -3.56 -11.39
C ALA A 203 11.59 -3.35 -11.13
N ASP A 204 12.39 -3.30 -12.19
CA ASP A 204 13.81 -2.97 -12.09
C ASP A 204 13.99 -1.54 -11.52
N GLY A 205 14.95 -1.36 -10.61
CA GLY A 205 15.21 -0.06 -9.98
C GLY A 205 14.21 0.36 -8.89
N VAL A 206 13.14 -0.42 -8.65
CA VAL A 206 12.12 -0.11 -7.63
C VAL A 206 12.69 0.10 -6.24
N ALA A 207 13.72 -0.66 -5.85
CA ALA A 207 14.35 -0.53 -4.53
C ALA A 207 14.96 0.86 -4.30
N LYS A 208 15.55 1.45 -5.36
CA LYS A 208 16.09 2.81 -5.29
C LYS A 208 14.96 3.82 -5.10
N TRP A 209 13.87 3.68 -5.87
CA TRP A 209 12.70 4.55 -5.73
C TRP A 209 12.07 4.44 -4.33
N MET A 210 11.92 3.22 -3.80
CA MET A 210 11.42 2.97 -2.44
C MET A 210 12.32 3.64 -1.38
N GLN A 211 13.64 3.60 -1.55
CA GLN A 211 14.59 4.26 -0.66
C GLN A 211 14.49 5.79 -0.75
N ASP A 212 14.36 6.35 -1.96
CA ASP A 212 14.22 7.80 -2.18
C ASP A 212 12.92 8.33 -1.53
N VAL A 213 11.81 7.62 -1.68
CA VAL A 213 10.53 7.97 -1.04
C VAL A 213 10.61 7.83 0.48
N ALA A 214 11.26 6.79 1.02
CA ALA A 214 11.44 6.64 2.46
C ALA A 214 12.27 7.78 3.06
N LYS A 215 13.29 8.24 2.32
CA LYS A 215 14.10 9.41 2.68
C LYS A 215 13.31 10.70 2.66
N GLU A 216 12.44 10.91 1.67
CA GLU A 216 11.56 12.08 1.58
C GLU A 216 10.53 12.11 2.72
N ASN A 217 9.91 10.97 3.03
CA ASN A 217 8.96 10.86 4.14
C ASN A 217 9.61 11.14 5.51
N ASN A 218 10.87 10.76 5.67
CA ASN A 218 11.66 10.97 6.90
C ASN A 218 10.93 10.52 8.19
N LEU A 219 10.16 9.44 8.10
CA LEU A 219 9.58 8.72 9.24
C LEU A 219 10.54 7.59 9.66
N SER A 220 10.25 6.94 10.80
CA SER A 220 10.99 5.75 11.23
C SER A 220 11.06 4.73 10.09
N GLU A 221 9.90 4.43 9.49
CA GLU A 221 9.81 3.53 8.35
C GLU A 221 8.72 3.93 7.34
N THR A 222 9.03 3.68 6.06
CA THR A 222 8.04 3.57 4.98
C THR A 222 7.91 2.11 4.56
N ALA A 223 6.69 1.58 4.61
CA ALA A 223 6.33 0.25 4.17
C ALA A 223 5.74 0.27 2.77
N TYR A 224 6.09 -0.73 1.96
CA TYR A 224 5.55 -0.95 0.63
C TYR A 224 4.90 -2.32 0.58
N VAL A 225 3.66 -2.40 0.12
CA VAL A 225 2.91 -3.66 0.04
C VAL A 225 2.37 -3.91 -1.37
N ALA A 226 2.45 -5.15 -1.82
CA ALA A 226 1.87 -5.58 -3.10
C ALA A 226 1.18 -6.93 -2.97
N ARG A 227 -0.04 -7.05 -3.52
CA ARG A 227 -0.82 -8.29 -3.47
C ARG A 227 -0.21 -9.32 -4.41
N ARG A 228 -0.03 -10.54 -3.93
CA ARG A 228 0.47 -11.68 -4.71
C ARG A 228 -0.65 -12.41 -5.45
N GLU A 229 -0.29 -13.09 -6.53
CA GLU A 229 -1.24 -13.87 -7.34
C GLU A 229 -1.80 -15.09 -6.60
N ASP A 230 -1.05 -15.65 -5.65
CA ASP A 230 -1.45 -16.78 -4.80
C ASP A 230 -2.43 -16.40 -3.67
N SER A 231 -2.89 -15.15 -3.64
CA SER A 231 -3.89 -14.67 -2.68
C SER A 231 -5.27 -15.29 -2.89
N THR A 232 -5.90 -15.70 -1.79
CA THR A 232 -7.28 -16.18 -1.71
C THR A 232 -8.14 -15.25 -0.85
N ASP A 233 -9.46 -15.51 -0.79
CA ASP A 233 -10.36 -14.71 0.07
C ASP A 233 -10.13 -14.96 1.56
N ALA A 234 -9.68 -16.16 1.94
CA ALA A 234 -9.40 -16.52 3.33
C ALA A 234 -7.99 -16.14 3.77
N ILE A 235 -7.01 -16.31 2.89
CA ILE A 235 -5.60 -15.98 3.11
C ILE A 235 -5.16 -15.02 2.02
N ALA A 236 -4.96 -13.76 2.40
CA ALA A 236 -4.49 -12.72 1.49
C ALA A 236 -2.97 -12.60 1.59
N SER A 237 -2.28 -12.94 0.51
CA SER A 237 -0.82 -12.98 0.45
C SER A 237 -0.27 -11.69 -0.15
N TYR A 238 0.68 -11.06 0.53
CA TYR A 238 1.30 -9.80 0.10
C TYR A 238 2.81 -9.90 0.22
N ASP A 239 3.54 -9.30 -0.73
CA ASP A 239 4.95 -8.98 -0.50
C ASP A 239 5.02 -7.66 0.29
N LEU A 240 5.93 -7.59 1.26
CA LEU A 240 6.11 -6.43 2.14
C LEU A 240 7.59 -6.13 2.34
N ARG A 241 7.95 -4.86 2.16
CA ARG A 241 9.31 -4.32 2.38
C ARG A 241 9.23 -3.07 3.23
N TRP A 242 10.26 -2.83 4.04
CA TRP A 242 10.35 -1.64 4.91
C TRP A 242 11.67 -0.92 4.69
N PHE A 243 11.59 0.38 4.60
CA PHE A 243 12.73 1.25 4.42
C PHE A 243 12.73 2.31 5.51
N THR A 244 13.85 2.40 6.21
CA THR A 244 14.21 3.62 6.95
C THR A 244 14.68 4.67 5.93
N PRO A 245 14.89 5.93 6.34
CA PRO A 245 15.49 6.94 5.46
C PRO A 245 16.88 6.58 4.91
N ALA A 246 17.57 5.61 5.53
CA ALA A 246 18.93 5.23 5.18
C ALA A 246 19.05 3.87 4.47
N VAL A 247 18.22 2.88 4.84
CA VAL A 247 18.37 1.48 4.39
C VAL A 247 17.07 0.68 4.48
N GLU A 248 16.97 -0.36 3.65
CA GLU A 248 15.98 -1.44 3.81
C GLU A 248 16.27 -2.28 5.05
N VAL A 249 15.24 -2.57 5.85
CA VAL A 249 15.36 -3.41 7.05
C VAL A 249 14.64 -4.74 6.84
N SER A 250 15.16 -5.81 7.46
CA SER A 250 14.60 -7.15 7.27
C SER A 250 13.33 -7.40 8.08
N LEU A 251 13.04 -6.61 9.12
CA LEU A 251 11.90 -6.78 10.01
C LEU A 251 11.53 -5.45 10.68
N CYS A 252 10.27 -5.06 10.61
CA CYS A 252 9.74 -3.89 11.33
C CYS A 252 8.34 -4.17 11.88
N GLY A 253 8.15 -4.00 13.20
CA GLY A 253 6.87 -4.30 13.86
C GLY A 253 5.77 -3.30 13.55
N HIS A 254 5.96 -2.02 13.88
CA HIS A 254 4.91 -1.00 13.79
C HIS A 254 4.48 -0.74 12.33
N ALA A 255 5.41 -0.78 11.38
CA ALA A 255 5.09 -0.61 9.96
C ALA A 255 4.40 -1.85 9.37
N THR A 256 4.62 -3.06 9.92
CA THR A 256 3.79 -4.25 9.62
C THR A 256 2.36 -4.06 10.12
N LEU A 257 2.20 -3.57 11.35
CA LEU A 257 0.89 -3.28 11.94
C LEU A 257 0.13 -2.27 11.08
N ALA A 258 0.79 -1.15 10.75
CA ALA A 258 0.25 -0.11 9.89
C ALA A 258 -0.18 -0.67 8.52
N SER A 259 0.67 -1.50 7.90
CA SER A 259 0.38 -2.11 6.60
C SER A 259 -0.86 -3.00 6.64
N ALA A 260 -0.96 -3.90 7.63
CA ALA A 260 -2.15 -4.71 7.82
C ALA A 260 -3.38 -3.85 8.06
N PHE A 261 -3.28 -2.85 8.94
CA PHE A 261 -4.38 -1.94 9.26
C PHE A 261 -4.92 -1.23 8.02
N VAL A 262 -4.04 -0.69 7.17
CA VAL A 262 -4.43 -0.05 5.89
C VAL A 262 -5.15 -1.04 4.98
N LEU A 263 -4.63 -2.27 4.83
CA LEU A 263 -5.26 -3.28 3.97
C LEU A 263 -6.68 -3.66 4.42
N TYR A 264 -6.93 -3.73 5.72
CA TYR A 264 -8.27 -3.97 6.26
C TYR A 264 -9.18 -2.73 6.15
N GLU A 265 -8.68 -1.56 6.57
CA GLU A 265 -9.47 -0.33 6.63
C GLU A 265 -9.89 0.16 5.24
N ASP A 266 -9.00 0.04 4.24
CA ASP A 266 -9.27 0.40 2.84
C ASP A 266 -9.96 -0.72 2.06
N ARG A 267 -10.37 -1.80 2.73
CA ARG A 267 -11.08 -2.93 2.15
C ARG A 267 -10.33 -3.61 0.99
N HIS A 268 -8.99 -3.56 1.02
CA HIS A 268 -8.17 -4.42 0.16
C HIS A 268 -8.29 -5.90 0.53
N VAL A 269 -8.65 -6.19 1.77
CA VAL A 269 -9.00 -7.52 2.27
C VAL A 269 -10.26 -7.45 3.15
N ALA A 270 -10.95 -8.58 3.31
CA ALA A 270 -12.07 -8.68 4.24
C ALA A 270 -11.57 -8.72 5.69
N ASP A 271 -12.37 -8.23 6.65
CA ASP A 271 -12.00 -8.23 8.08
C ASP A 271 -11.75 -9.66 8.63
N THR A 272 -12.32 -10.67 7.99
CA THR A 272 -12.15 -12.09 8.33
C THR A 272 -10.91 -12.74 7.70
N ALA A 273 -10.28 -12.08 6.72
CA ALA A 273 -9.13 -12.64 6.02
C ALA A 273 -7.89 -12.60 6.91
N VAL A 274 -7.03 -13.62 6.80
CA VAL A 274 -5.70 -13.63 7.40
C VAL A 274 -4.71 -13.06 6.37
N ILE A 275 -3.87 -12.12 6.78
CA ILE A 275 -2.84 -11.54 5.90
C ILE A 275 -1.53 -12.28 6.12
N HIS A 276 -0.93 -12.77 5.04
CA HIS A 276 0.43 -13.32 5.02
C HIS A 276 1.36 -12.34 4.31
N PHE A 277 2.29 -11.75 5.03
CA PHE A 277 3.33 -10.88 4.47
C PHE A 277 4.60 -11.68 4.21
N HIS A 278 5.03 -11.73 2.95
CA HIS A 278 6.30 -12.30 2.52
C HIS A 278 7.38 -11.21 2.56
N THR A 279 8.40 -11.44 3.39
CA THR A 279 9.40 -10.44 3.75
C THR A 279 10.79 -11.05 3.75
N LEU A 280 11.85 -10.25 3.89
CA LEU A 280 13.23 -10.75 4.00
C LEU A 280 13.45 -11.64 5.25
N SER A 281 12.66 -11.44 6.30
CA SER A 281 12.69 -12.27 7.52
C SER A 281 11.73 -13.47 7.47
N GLY A 282 11.16 -13.78 6.31
CA GLY A 282 10.17 -14.85 6.13
C GLY A 282 8.72 -14.36 6.17
N VAL A 283 7.79 -15.26 6.48
CA VAL A 283 6.36 -14.95 6.47
C VAL A 283 5.90 -14.43 7.83
N LEU A 284 5.28 -13.24 7.83
CA LEU A 284 4.60 -12.66 8.99
C LEU A 284 3.10 -12.78 8.83
N VAL A 285 2.40 -13.18 9.88
CA VAL A 285 0.95 -13.41 9.86
C VAL A 285 0.25 -12.31 10.65
N CYS A 286 -0.72 -11.65 10.02
CA CYS A 286 -1.54 -10.61 10.64
C CYS A 286 -3.02 -10.96 10.59
N LYS A 287 -3.76 -10.57 11.63
CA LYS A 287 -5.21 -10.71 11.73
C LYS A 287 -5.83 -9.47 12.32
N MET A 288 -7.01 -9.08 11.83
CA MET A 288 -7.84 -8.09 12.51
C MET A 288 -8.60 -8.77 13.65
N GLU A 289 -8.59 -8.15 14.82
CA GLU A 289 -9.35 -8.57 16.00
C GLU A 289 -10.16 -7.38 16.53
N THR A 290 -11.28 -7.69 17.18
CA THR A 290 -12.08 -6.69 17.89
C THR A 290 -12.04 -7.02 19.38
N HIS A 291 -11.59 -6.08 20.20
CA HIS A 291 -11.53 -6.21 21.65
C HIS A 291 -12.18 -4.98 22.28
N ASP A 292 -13.19 -5.16 23.13
CA ASP A 292 -13.98 -4.08 23.75
C ASP A 292 -14.52 -3.05 22.73
N GLY A 293 -14.88 -3.51 21.53
CA GLY A 293 -15.38 -2.66 20.45
C GLY A 293 -14.29 -1.90 19.67
N ALA A 294 -13.02 -1.98 20.07
CA ALA A 294 -11.90 -1.40 19.35
C ALA A 294 -11.25 -2.42 18.38
N LYS A 295 -10.92 -1.96 17.17
CA LYS A 295 -10.18 -2.76 16.18
C LYS A 295 -8.70 -2.79 16.54
N ARG A 296 -8.09 -3.97 16.52
CA ARG A 296 -6.67 -4.19 16.75
C ARG A 296 -6.11 -5.12 15.70
N VAL A 297 -4.89 -4.87 15.27
CA VAL A 297 -4.16 -5.83 14.44
C VAL A 297 -3.33 -6.70 15.37
N GLN A 298 -3.54 -8.00 15.30
CA GLN A 298 -2.65 -9.01 15.87
C GLN A 298 -1.58 -9.37 14.84
N MET A 299 -0.33 -9.41 15.28
CA MET A 299 0.83 -9.85 14.51
C MET A 299 1.51 -11.03 15.21
N ASP A 300 1.85 -12.05 14.45
CA ASP A 300 2.52 -13.25 14.93
C ASP A 300 4.02 -13.20 14.65
N PHE A 301 4.83 -13.07 15.71
CA PHE A 301 6.28 -12.99 15.63
C PHE A 301 6.98 -14.15 16.33
N PRO A 302 8.22 -14.50 15.92
CA PRO A 302 9.10 -15.31 16.74
C PRO A 302 9.35 -14.62 18.09
N LEU A 303 9.29 -15.40 19.16
CA LEU A 303 9.74 -14.96 20.48
C LEU A 303 11.26 -14.76 20.45
N LYS A 304 11.77 -13.69 21.07
CA LYS A 304 13.21 -13.47 21.19
C LYS A 304 13.72 -13.96 22.54
N ASP A 305 14.84 -14.67 22.51
CA ASP A 305 15.52 -15.08 23.74
C ASP A 305 16.41 -13.97 24.27
N LEU A 306 16.74 -14.10 25.56
CA LEU A 306 17.60 -13.18 26.29
C LEU A 306 18.73 -13.97 26.93
N GLU A 307 19.95 -13.57 26.60
CA GLU A 307 21.17 -14.17 27.09
C GLU A 307 21.83 -13.27 28.14
N PRO A 308 22.68 -13.82 29.02
CA PRO A 308 23.58 -13.00 29.84
C PRO A 308 24.47 -12.13 28.94
N VAL A 309 24.74 -10.90 29.38
CA VAL A 309 25.76 -10.08 28.71
C VAL A 309 27.14 -10.75 28.78
N PRO A 310 27.99 -10.55 27.75
CA PRO A 310 29.33 -11.15 27.74
C PRO A 310 30.21 -10.61 28.87
N SER A 311 31.25 -11.37 29.22
CA SER A 311 32.29 -10.89 30.14
C SER A 311 32.96 -9.64 29.58
N GLY A 312 33.13 -8.61 30.41
CA GLY A 312 33.69 -7.32 29.99
C GLY A 312 32.68 -6.36 29.35
N PHE A 313 31.37 -6.68 29.38
CA PHE A 313 30.34 -5.74 28.99
C PHE A 313 30.46 -4.41 29.74
N ASP A 314 30.51 -3.30 29.00
CA ASP A 314 30.71 -1.96 29.55
C ASP A 314 29.41 -1.38 30.11
N ALA A 315 29.00 -1.90 31.28
CA ALA A 315 27.85 -1.40 32.01
C ALA A 315 28.05 0.06 32.48
N ALA A 316 29.30 0.53 32.62
CA ALA A 316 29.60 1.88 33.08
C ALA A 316 29.24 2.93 32.02
N THR A 317 29.64 2.72 30.76
CA THR A 317 29.25 3.63 29.67
C THR A 317 27.75 3.60 29.43
N LEU A 318 27.11 2.44 29.53
CA LEU A 318 25.65 2.34 29.43
C LEU A 318 24.94 3.11 30.55
N ALA A 319 25.36 2.94 31.80
CA ALA A 319 24.79 3.65 32.93
C ALA A 319 24.98 5.17 32.80
N LEU A 320 26.19 5.61 32.45
CA LEU A 320 26.49 7.02 32.17
C LEU A 320 25.59 7.59 31.07
N GLY A 321 25.39 6.84 29.98
CA GLY A 321 24.52 7.25 28.89
C GLY A 321 23.03 7.31 29.25
N LEU A 322 22.60 6.58 30.28
CA LEU A 322 21.22 6.65 30.79
C LEU A 322 21.06 7.67 31.94
N GLU A 323 22.14 8.35 32.34
CA GLU A 323 22.23 9.14 33.57
C GLU A 323 21.83 8.32 34.82
N LEU A 324 22.36 7.09 34.90
CA LEU A 324 22.17 6.15 36.00
C LEU A 324 23.52 5.65 36.52
N GLU A 325 23.49 4.93 37.64
CA GLU A 325 24.65 4.18 38.15
C GLU A 325 24.54 2.70 37.76
N PRO A 326 25.66 1.96 37.54
CA PRO A 326 25.60 0.53 37.28
C PRO A 326 24.85 -0.27 38.36
N SER A 327 24.87 0.22 39.62
CA SER A 327 24.12 -0.37 40.74
C SER A 327 22.60 -0.20 40.64
N ASP A 328 22.11 0.69 39.78
CA ASP A 328 20.68 0.86 39.51
C ASP A 328 20.13 -0.24 38.59
N PHE A 329 20.99 -1.05 37.96
CA PHE A 329 20.57 -2.13 37.07
C PHE A 329 20.20 -3.38 37.86
N LEU A 330 18.91 -3.71 37.87
CA LEU A 330 18.39 -4.94 38.50
C LEU A 330 18.72 -6.18 37.67
N SER A 331 18.79 -6.03 36.34
CA SER A 331 19.16 -7.09 35.41
C SER A 331 19.62 -6.47 34.11
N VAL A 332 20.66 -7.05 33.50
CA VAL A 332 21.12 -6.71 32.15
C VAL A 332 21.19 -7.98 31.32
N LYS A 333 20.58 -7.94 30.14
CA LYS A 333 20.50 -9.06 29.19
C LYS A 333 20.78 -8.56 27.78
N ILE A 334 21.05 -9.49 26.87
CA ILE A 334 21.29 -9.20 25.45
C ILE A 334 20.45 -10.13 24.58
N THR A 335 19.98 -9.62 23.45
CA THR A 335 19.28 -10.40 22.42
C THR A 335 20.25 -10.88 21.34
N GLN A 336 19.84 -11.85 20.51
CA GLN A 336 20.66 -12.30 19.38
C GLN A 336 20.92 -11.21 18.32
N THR A 337 20.13 -10.12 18.33
CA THR A 337 20.30 -8.96 17.45
C THR A 337 21.16 -7.85 18.07
N ASN A 338 21.90 -8.14 19.15
CA ASN A 338 22.72 -7.19 19.89
C ASN A 338 21.92 -6.00 20.48
N ASP A 339 20.61 -6.18 20.74
CA ASP A 339 19.86 -5.23 21.58
C ASP A 339 20.10 -5.58 23.06
N VAL A 340 20.49 -4.60 23.87
CA VAL A 340 20.71 -4.74 25.32
C VAL A 340 19.43 -4.39 26.07
N LEU A 341 18.96 -5.28 26.93
CA LEU A 341 17.82 -5.05 27.83
C LEU A 341 18.32 -4.75 29.24
N VAL A 342 17.88 -3.62 29.79
CA VAL A 342 18.19 -3.16 31.14
C VAL A 342 16.90 -3.03 31.94
N HIS A 343 16.78 -3.81 33.01
CA HIS A 343 15.69 -3.67 33.97
C HIS A 343 16.15 -2.76 35.12
N VAL A 344 15.38 -1.70 35.39
CA VAL A 344 15.66 -0.70 36.43
C VAL A 344 14.45 -0.51 37.35
N PRO A 345 14.63 0.01 38.57
CA PRO A 345 13.50 0.39 39.43
C PRO A 345 12.64 1.50 38.83
N THR A 346 11.35 1.54 39.18
CA THR A 346 10.38 2.54 38.69
C THR A 346 10.85 3.99 38.87
N ALA A 347 11.42 4.31 40.03
CA ALA A 347 11.95 5.65 40.32
C ALA A 347 13.09 6.05 39.37
N LYS A 348 13.96 5.10 39.03
CA LYS A 348 15.09 5.32 38.11
C LYS A 348 14.62 5.41 36.67
N PHE A 349 13.61 4.61 36.30
CA PHE A 349 12.99 4.69 34.97
C PHE A 349 12.41 6.09 34.70
N ALA A 350 11.70 6.67 35.67
CA ALA A 350 11.10 8.00 35.54
C ALA A 350 12.14 9.13 35.52
N ALA A 351 13.26 8.96 36.22
CA ALA A 351 14.31 9.99 36.34
C ALA A 351 15.33 9.98 35.20
N MET A 352 15.40 8.91 34.40
CA MET A 352 16.44 8.75 33.38
C MET A 352 16.39 9.86 32.32
N LYS A 353 17.57 10.35 31.93
CA LYS A 353 17.75 11.34 30.86
C LYS A 353 18.81 10.81 29.90
N PRO A 354 18.38 10.17 28.79
CA PRO A 354 19.32 9.55 27.86
C PRO A 354 20.25 10.59 27.21
N ASN A 355 21.56 10.39 27.35
CA ASN A 355 22.58 11.07 26.58
C ASN A 355 22.90 10.23 25.34
N PHE A 356 22.28 10.58 24.21
CA PHE A 356 22.39 9.82 22.97
C PHE A 356 23.82 9.74 22.42
N GLU A 357 24.66 10.76 22.65
CA GLU A 357 26.06 10.75 22.21
C GLU A 357 26.88 9.69 22.98
N THR A 358 26.62 9.56 24.28
CA THR A 358 27.23 8.51 25.11
C THR A 358 26.67 7.14 24.77
N LEU A 359 25.36 7.02 24.55
CA LEU A 359 24.73 5.75 24.17
C LEU A 359 25.24 5.23 22.81
N CYS A 360 25.55 6.11 21.86
CA CYS A 360 26.22 5.76 20.60
C CYS A 360 27.59 5.08 20.78
N LYS A 361 28.25 5.27 21.92
CA LYS A 361 29.57 4.69 22.21
C LYS A 361 29.45 3.27 22.79
N THR A 362 28.24 2.81 23.10
CA THR A 362 28.01 1.43 23.54
C THR A 362 28.07 0.45 22.36
N ASP A 363 28.52 -0.77 22.62
CA ASP A 363 28.50 -1.88 21.64
C ASP A 363 27.11 -2.55 21.59
N ALA A 364 26.05 -1.74 21.49
CA ALA A 364 24.67 -2.20 21.42
C ALA A 364 24.03 -1.69 20.14
N ARG A 365 23.29 -2.56 19.43
CA ARG A 365 22.45 -2.13 18.30
C ARG A 365 21.32 -1.22 18.78
N GLY A 366 20.72 -1.58 19.91
CA GLY A 366 19.63 -0.88 20.56
C GLY A 366 19.60 -1.16 22.05
N ILE A 367 18.99 -0.27 22.81
CA ILE A 367 18.98 -0.29 24.27
C ILE A 367 17.52 -0.24 24.72
N ILE A 368 17.05 -1.33 25.31
CA ILE A 368 15.71 -1.52 25.85
C ILE A 368 15.78 -1.28 27.35
N VAL A 369 15.32 -0.12 27.83
CA VAL A 369 15.18 0.10 29.27
C VAL A 369 13.76 -0.25 29.68
N THR A 370 13.59 -1.05 30.72
CA THR A 370 12.28 -1.49 31.19
C THR A 370 12.15 -1.44 32.70
N SER A 371 10.92 -1.30 33.18
CA SER A 371 10.56 -1.26 34.59
C SER A 371 9.16 -1.80 34.79
N ALA A 372 8.89 -2.30 35.99
CA ALA A 372 7.52 -2.52 36.44
C ALA A 372 6.77 -1.18 36.47
N VAL A 373 5.44 -1.24 36.40
CA VAL A 373 4.60 -0.06 36.65
C VAL A 373 3.93 -0.24 38.00
N GLU A 374 4.00 0.77 38.86
CA GLU A 374 3.18 0.79 40.07
C GLU A 374 1.71 0.84 39.65
N ARG A 375 0.87 0.00 40.27
CA ARG A 375 -0.54 -0.24 39.88
C ARG A 375 -1.21 1.03 39.36
N ASN A 376 -1.52 1.04 38.07
CA ASN A 376 -2.16 2.17 37.40
C ASN A 376 -3.58 1.82 36.93
N GLU A 377 -4.40 2.85 36.73
CA GLU A 377 -5.80 2.71 36.30
C GLU A 377 -5.96 2.05 34.93
N LYS A 378 -4.90 2.01 34.12
CA LYS A 378 -4.89 1.45 32.76
C LYS A 378 -4.56 -0.05 32.70
N GLY A 379 -4.24 -0.67 33.83
CA GLY A 379 -3.91 -2.11 33.89
C GLY A 379 -2.61 -2.47 33.15
N VAL A 380 -1.65 -1.55 33.04
CA VAL A 380 -0.35 -1.82 32.40
C VAL A 380 0.51 -2.65 33.34
N ASP A 381 1.11 -3.72 32.82
CA ASP A 381 1.97 -4.63 33.57
C ASP A 381 3.41 -4.11 33.68
N PHE A 382 3.95 -3.56 32.59
CA PHE A 382 5.31 -3.04 32.54
C PHE A 382 5.44 -1.89 31.54
N GLN A 383 6.51 -1.11 31.70
CA GLN A 383 6.85 -0.02 30.80
C GLN A 383 8.24 -0.19 30.20
N SER A 384 8.45 0.41 29.02
CA SER A 384 9.73 0.38 28.33
C SER A 384 10.06 1.71 27.64
N ARG A 385 11.33 1.90 27.33
CA ARG A 385 11.86 2.88 26.37
C ARG A 385 12.86 2.16 25.47
N PHE A 386 12.99 2.62 24.23
CA PHE A 386 13.94 2.06 23.28
C PHE A 386 14.83 3.16 22.70
N PHE A 387 16.14 2.96 22.76
CA PHE A 387 17.14 3.89 22.23
C PHE A 387 18.01 3.17 21.20
N GLY A 388 18.10 3.71 19.98
CA GLY A 388 18.96 3.18 18.93
C GLY A 388 19.79 4.26 18.23
N PRO A 389 20.50 5.14 18.98
CA PRO A 389 21.11 6.33 18.39
C PRO A 389 22.21 5.99 17.38
N GLY A 390 22.92 4.87 17.55
CA GLY A 390 23.87 4.35 16.56
C GLY A 390 23.23 3.90 15.23
N SER A 391 21.91 3.67 15.24
CA SER A 391 21.09 3.37 14.05
C SER A 391 20.34 4.62 13.53
N GLY A 392 20.66 5.81 14.03
CA GLY A 392 20.01 7.06 13.63
C GLY A 392 18.64 7.32 14.28
N VAL A 393 18.23 6.50 15.25
CA VAL A 393 16.96 6.65 15.98
C VAL A 393 17.27 6.94 17.45
N PRO A 394 17.33 8.23 17.87
CA PRO A 394 17.66 8.59 19.24
C PRO A 394 16.77 7.86 20.26
N GLU A 395 15.45 7.93 20.06
CA GLU A 395 14.44 7.21 20.83
C GLU A 395 13.29 6.82 19.91
N ASP A 396 12.91 5.54 19.92
CA ASP A 396 11.81 5.01 19.11
C ASP A 396 10.49 5.05 19.92
N PRO A 397 9.36 5.56 19.38
CA PRO A 397 8.10 5.64 20.13
C PRO A 397 7.55 4.29 20.57
N VAL A 398 7.52 3.31 19.66
CA VAL A 398 7.01 1.95 19.94
C VAL A 398 7.72 0.90 19.09
N THR A 399 8.48 0.01 19.74
CA THR A 399 9.37 -0.93 19.09
C THR A 399 8.85 -2.36 19.20
N GLY A 400 8.14 -2.85 18.19
CA GLY A 400 7.57 -4.20 18.20
C GLY A 400 8.61 -5.30 18.43
N SER A 401 9.80 -5.18 17.83
CA SER A 401 10.87 -6.17 18.00
C SER A 401 11.44 -6.23 19.42
N ALA A 402 11.42 -5.12 20.16
CA ALA A 402 11.80 -5.10 21.57
C ALA A 402 10.77 -5.85 22.42
N HIS A 403 9.48 -5.73 22.07
CA HIS A 403 8.40 -6.42 22.76
C HIS A 403 8.46 -7.95 22.58
N CYS A 404 9.05 -8.46 21.50
CA CYS A 404 9.33 -9.89 21.36
C CYS A 404 10.31 -10.43 22.44
N ALA A 405 11.22 -9.59 22.95
CA ALA A 405 12.13 -9.96 24.03
C ALA A 405 11.52 -9.66 25.41
N LEU A 406 10.88 -8.50 25.55
CA LEU A 406 10.21 -8.08 26.79
C LEU A 406 9.08 -9.03 27.18
N ALA A 407 8.37 -9.62 26.21
CA ALA A 407 7.34 -10.62 26.45
C ALA A 407 7.84 -11.77 27.34
N LYS A 408 8.96 -12.41 26.95
CA LYS A 408 9.56 -13.51 27.71
C LYS A 408 10.05 -13.05 29.07
N PHE A 409 10.74 -11.90 29.11
CA PHE A 409 11.28 -11.33 30.35
C PHE A 409 10.19 -11.11 31.41
N TRP A 410 9.14 -10.36 31.05
CA TRP A 410 8.07 -9.98 31.96
C TRP A 410 7.11 -11.12 32.26
N SER A 411 6.84 -12.01 31.30
CA SER A 411 6.05 -13.22 31.55
C SER A 411 6.66 -14.08 32.64
N ASN A 412 7.98 -14.28 32.59
CA ASN A 412 8.69 -15.06 33.60
C ASN A 412 8.68 -14.37 34.97
N LEU A 413 8.85 -13.05 34.99
CA LEU A 413 8.90 -12.27 36.22
C LEU A 413 7.53 -12.16 36.91
N LEU A 414 6.44 -12.05 36.12
CA LEU A 414 5.08 -11.84 36.62
C LEU A 414 4.24 -13.13 36.67
N GLY A 415 4.69 -14.21 36.03
CA GLY A 415 3.94 -15.46 35.90
C GLY A 415 2.67 -15.33 35.03
N LYS A 416 2.68 -14.45 34.02
CA LYS A 416 1.53 -14.15 33.15
C LYS A 416 1.80 -14.49 31.69
N SER A 417 0.84 -15.10 31.00
CA SER A 417 0.91 -15.37 29.56
C SER A 417 0.30 -14.27 28.69
N THR A 418 -0.47 -13.36 29.29
CA THR A 418 -0.98 -12.15 28.65
C THR A 418 -0.46 -10.94 29.41
N LEU A 419 0.09 -9.98 28.67
CA LEU A 419 0.70 -8.78 29.24
C LEU A 419 0.20 -7.55 28.49
N TYR A 420 0.12 -6.44 29.20
CA TYR A 420 -0.13 -5.13 28.60
C TYR A 420 1.03 -4.19 28.88
N ALA A 421 1.69 -3.73 27.82
CA ALA A 421 2.90 -2.94 27.89
C ALA A 421 2.64 -1.49 27.44
N HIS A 422 3.35 -0.56 28.04
CA HIS A 422 3.44 0.82 27.57
C HIS A 422 4.89 1.14 27.19
N GLN A 423 5.14 1.47 25.93
CA GLN A 423 6.42 2.09 25.56
C GLN A 423 6.26 3.59 25.73
N ALA A 424 6.93 4.11 26.76
CA ALA A 424 6.95 5.53 27.04
C ALA A 424 7.98 6.20 26.12
N CYS A 425 7.62 7.32 25.52
CA CYS A 425 8.58 8.21 24.92
C CYS A 425 8.06 9.65 25.07
N PRO A 426 8.93 10.65 25.36
CA PRO A 426 8.49 11.98 25.78
C PRO A 426 7.60 12.72 24.77
N PHE A 427 7.74 12.41 23.48
CA PHE A 427 7.03 13.09 22.41
C PHE A 427 5.87 12.27 21.82
N ARG A 428 5.97 10.93 21.83
CA ARG A 428 4.94 9.99 21.37
C ARG A 428 5.12 8.67 22.11
N GLY A 429 4.05 7.96 22.47
CA GLY A 429 4.15 6.66 23.11
C GLY A 429 3.04 5.72 22.68
N GLY A 430 3.08 4.47 23.09
CA GLY A 430 2.03 3.55 22.67
C GLY A 430 1.91 2.32 23.53
N TYR A 431 0.84 1.59 23.25
CA TYR A 431 0.45 0.44 24.04
C TYR A 431 0.48 -0.83 23.18
N VAL A 432 1.03 -1.89 23.75
CA VAL A 432 1.17 -3.18 23.09
C VAL A 432 0.52 -4.24 23.98
N SER A 433 -0.52 -4.91 23.48
CA SER A 433 -1.01 -6.13 24.12
C SER A 433 -0.18 -7.31 23.63
N ILE A 434 0.24 -8.15 24.55
CA ILE A 434 1.15 -9.27 24.29
C ILE A 434 0.46 -10.54 24.75
N GLU A 435 0.53 -11.57 23.92
CA GLU A 435 0.05 -12.90 24.26
C GLU A 435 1.12 -13.94 23.90
N LEU A 436 1.40 -14.83 24.85
CA LEU A 436 2.30 -15.97 24.72
C LEU A 436 1.45 -17.24 24.56
N PRO A 437 1.21 -17.70 23.33
CA PRO A 437 0.35 -18.85 23.07
C PRO A 437 0.95 -20.13 23.67
N ARG A 438 0.13 -20.87 24.44
CA ARG A 438 0.59 -22.07 25.16
C ARG A 438 0.95 -23.24 24.24
N ASP A 439 0.30 -23.30 23.08
CA ASP A 439 0.50 -24.31 22.05
C ASP A 439 1.70 -24.03 21.14
N ARG A 440 2.23 -22.80 21.17
CA ARG A 440 3.34 -22.33 20.32
C ARG A 440 4.35 -21.52 21.15
N PRO A 441 5.14 -22.18 22.02
CA PRO A 441 5.98 -21.53 23.03
C PRO A 441 7.15 -20.71 22.45
N ASP A 442 7.47 -20.88 21.18
CA ASP A 442 8.48 -20.13 20.41
C ASP A 442 7.91 -18.87 19.75
N ARG A 443 6.62 -18.57 19.95
CA ARG A 443 5.91 -17.46 19.31
C ARG A 443 5.41 -16.44 20.33
N VAL A 444 5.21 -15.22 19.85
CA VAL A 444 4.57 -14.13 20.58
C VAL A 444 3.61 -13.41 19.66
N LEU A 445 2.41 -13.15 20.16
CA LEU A 445 1.40 -12.38 19.46
C LEU A 445 1.42 -10.95 20.02
N LEU A 446 1.75 -10.00 19.17
CA LEU A 446 1.71 -8.57 19.50
C LEU A 446 0.45 -7.97 18.88
N LYS A 447 -0.34 -7.28 19.69
CA LYS A 447 -1.59 -6.65 19.26
C LYS A 447 -1.52 -5.16 19.53
N GLY A 448 -1.98 -4.37 18.57
CA GLY A 448 -2.03 -2.92 18.71
C GLY A 448 -3.17 -2.32 17.92
N GLU A 449 -3.63 -1.18 18.42
CA GLU A 449 -4.54 -0.29 17.70
C GLU A 449 -3.72 0.54 16.69
N ALA A 450 -4.39 1.09 15.69
CA ALA A 450 -3.80 2.01 14.74
C ALA A 450 -4.84 3.03 14.31
N VAL A 451 -4.35 4.20 13.88
CA VAL A 451 -5.21 5.25 13.35
C VAL A 451 -4.52 5.94 12.17
N ILE A 452 -5.30 6.25 11.13
CA ILE A 452 -4.80 6.98 9.97
C ILE A 452 -4.68 8.47 10.32
N ALA A 453 -3.47 9.01 10.18
CA ALA A 453 -3.19 10.42 10.38
C ALA A 453 -3.32 11.22 9.07
N LEU A 454 -2.91 10.64 7.94
CA LEU A 454 -2.88 11.32 6.65
C LEU A 454 -3.09 10.34 5.49
N ARG A 455 -3.75 10.83 4.44
CA ARG A 455 -3.83 10.16 3.13
C ARG A 455 -3.32 11.11 2.05
N GLY A 456 -2.59 10.57 1.10
CA GLY A 456 -2.06 11.31 -0.04
C GLY A 456 -1.72 10.41 -1.21
N GLU A 457 -1.08 11.01 -2.20
CA GLU A 457 -0.66 10.36 -3.44
C GLU A 457 0.78 10.75 -3.76
N LEU A 458 1.60 9.76 -4.13
CA LEU A 458 2.94 10.00 -4.65
C LEU A 458 2.84 10.46 -6.11
N LEU A 459 3.48 11.59 -6.42
CA LEU A 459 3.53 12.14 -7.78
C LEU A 459 4.50 11.39 -8.70
N THR A 460 5.33 10.52 -8.13
CA THR A 460 6.25 9.65 -8.86
C THR A 460 5.85 8.19 -8.65
N SER A 461 6.28 7.33 -9.56
CA SER A 461 6.10 5.87 -9.49
C SER A 461 7.37 5.21 -10.04
N PRO A 462 7.73 4.00 -9.58
CA PRO A 462 8.89 3.29 -10.10
C PRO A 462 8.72 2.86 -11.56
#